data_AF-A0A9D9J3P9-F1
#
_entry.id   AF-A0A9D9J3P9-F1
#
_cell.length_a   1.000
_cell.length_b   1.000
_cell.length_c   1.000
_cell.angle_alpha   90.00
_cell.angle_beta   90.00
_cell.angle_gamma   90.00
#
_symmetry.space_group_name_H-M   'P 1'
#
loop_
_entity.id
_entity.type
_entity.pdbx_description
1 polymer ?
#
loop_
_entity_poly.entity_id
_entity_poly.type
_entity_poly.pdbx_seq_one_letter_code
_entity_poly.pdbx_strand_id
1 'polypeptide(L)'
;MTENTISTTSRFIYLNTYAFLLIFMGIGIVLIPLYKISPWFLAAQVIGLLICEKNGIGILRSWKDKKRKYRILMERNAAGIRPDSFSEYMQAPCGRLLVKVVLEDLGKKEEYASLLRLREPFMDRLKAGCRPAKTTIYVGGKKL
;
A
#
# COMPACT_ATOMS: atom_id res chain seq x y z
N MET A 1 1.58 5.44 30.60
CA MET A 1 1.26 4.82 29.28
C MET A 1 1.39 5.90 28.23
N THR A 2 2.48 5.90 27.47
CA THR A 2 2.66 6.82 26.35
C THR A 2 1.68 6.44 25.24
N GLU A 3 0.79 7.37 24.89
CA GLU A 3 -0.10 7.24 23.74
C GLU A 3 0.77 7.12 22.48
N ASN A 4 0.98 5.89 22.00
CA ASN A 4 1.67 5.58 20.75
C ASN A 4 0.77 5.97 19.57
N THR A 5 0.52 7.27 19.42
CA THR A 5 -0.19 7.82 18.28
C THR A 5 0.75 7.82 17.09
N ILE A 6 0.27 7.37 15.92
CA ILE A 6 0.89 7.63 14.60
C ILE A 6 0.88 9.14 14.26
N SER A 7 0.86 10.02 15.26
CA SER A 7 0.64 11.45 15.08
C SER A 7 1.89 12.17 14.63
N THR A 8 3.06 11.52 14.64
CA THR A 8 4.28 12.18 14.17
C THR A 8 4.20 12.35 12.65
N THR A 9 4.08 13.60 12.21
CA THR A 9 4.05 14.04 10.81
C THR A 9 5.12 13.35 9.95
N SER A 10 6.29 13.06 10.51
CA SER A 10 7.37 12.32 9.85
C SER A 10 6.97 10.90 9.42
N ARG A 11 6.18 10.19 10.23
CA ARG A 11 5.69 8.83 9.90
C ARG A 11 4.58 8.87 8.86
N PHE A 12 3.75 9.91 8.89
CA PHE A 12 2.79 10.20 7.83
C PHE A 12 3.52 10.35 6.50
N ILE A 13 4.59 11.14 6.47
CA ILE A 13 5.38 11.36 5.26
C ILE A 13 6.00 10.04 4.80
N TYR A 14 6.62 9.29 5.72
CA TYR A 14 7.24 8.01 5.39
C TYR A 14 6.24 7.01 4.77
N LEU A 15 5.06 6.84 5.38
CA LEU A 15 4.02 5.92 4.88
C LEU A 15 3.36 6.35 3.56
N ASN A 16 3.53 7.62 3.19
CA ASN A 16 2.99 8.22 1.97
C ASN A 16 4.09 8.71 1.02
N THR A 17 5.35 8.33 1.23
CA THR A 17 6.48 8.73 0.37
C THR A 17 6.19 8.45 -1.10
N TYR A 18 5.57 7.30 -1.40
CA TYR A 18 5.16 6.93 -2.76
C TYR A 18 4.09 7.86 -3.35
N ALA A 19 3.16 8.37 -2.54
CA ALA A 19 2.16 9.32 -3.03
C ALA A 19 2.81 10.65 -3.39
N PHE A 20 3.73 11.13 -2.54
CA PHE A 20 4.50 12.34 -2.82
C PHE A 20 5.37 12.18 -4.07
N LEU A 21 6.07 11.04 -4.21
CA LEU A 21 6.86 10.74 -5.41
C LEU A 21 6.02 10.75 -6.69
N LEU A 22 4.81 10.19 -6.66
CA LEU A 22 3.90 10.22 -7.81
C LEU A 22 3.44 11.64 -8.15
N ILE A 23 3.15 12.46 -7.14
CA ILE A 23 2.76 13.87 -7.35
C ILE A 23 3.94 14.66 -7.92
N PHE A 24 5.15 14.51 -7.37
CA PHE A 24 6.35 15.19 -7.86
C PHE A 24 6.74 14.72 -9.27
N MET A 25 6.61 13.42 -9.57
CA MET A 25 6.79 12.93 -10.94
C MET A 25 5.75 13.52 -11.90
N GLY A 26 4.49 13.62 -11.48
CA GLY A 26 3.44 14.30 -12.27
C GLY A 26 3.83 15.73 -12.62
N ILE A 27 4.25 16.52 -11.62
CA ILE A 27 4.74 17.90 -11.83
C ILE A 27 5.96 17.92 -12.76
N GLY A 28 6.92 17.01 -12.54
CA GLY A 28 8.12 16.89 -13.38
C GLY A 28 7.81 16.58 -14.85
N ILE A 29 6.79 15.75 -15.10
CA ILE A 29 6.32 15.45 -16.45
C ILE A 29 5.85 16.72 -17.16
N VAL A 30 5.17 17.65 -16.48
CA VAL A 30 4.67 18.92 -17.07
C VAL A 30 5.81 19.84 -17.51
N LEU A 31 6.93 19.82 -16.78
CA LEU A 31 8.07 20.70 -17.07
C LEU A 31 8.78 20.36 -18.40
N ILE A 32 8.58 19.16 -18.93
CA ILE A 32 9.19 18.73 -20.19
C ILE A 32 8.35 19.29 -21.36
N PRO A 33 8.91 20.15 -22.24
CA PRO A 33 8.14 20.80 -23.31
C PRO A 33 7.94 19.87 -24.52
N LEU A 34 7.27 18.72 -24.32
CA LEU A 34 7.01 17.73 -25.38
C LEU A 34 6.10 18.26 -26.49
N TYR A 35 5.35 19.35 -26.24
CA TYR A 35 4.57 20.07 -27.25
C TYR A 35 5.40 20.57 -28.43
N LYS A 36 6.71 20.78 -28.25
CA LYS A 36 7.62 21.22 -29.33
C LYS A 36 7.96 20.11 -30.32
N ILE A 37 7.75 18.85 -29.95
CA ILE A 37 8.15 17.69 -30.77
C ILE A 37 6.95 17.20 -31.58
N SER A 38 5.82 16.90 -30.93
CA SER A 38 4.60 16.45 -31.60
C SER A 38 3.38 16.60 -30.69
N PRO A 39 2.19 16.93 -31.24
CA PRO A 39 0.93 16.96 -30.48
C PRO A 39 0.58 15.63 -29.80
N TRP A 40 1.01 14.50 -30.38
CA TRP A 40 0.80 13.17 -29.78
C TRP A 40 1.54 12.98 -28.46
N PHE A 41 2.76 13.52 -28.34
CA PHE A 41 3.50 13.47 -27.08
C PHE A 41 2.86 14.36 -26.01
N LEU A 42 2.25 15.48 -26.39
CA LEU A 42 1.47 16.31 -25.47
C LEU A 42 0.26 15.54 -24.92
N ALA A 43 -0.47 14.80 -25.77
CA ALA A 43 -1.57 13.96 -25.32
C ALA A 43 -1.10 12.86 -24.35
N ALA A 44 0.01 12.17 -24.67
CA ALA A 44 0.60 11.16 -23.80
C ALA A 44 1.07 11.75 -22.45
N GLN A 45 1.62 12.96 -22.46
CA GLN A 45 2.06 13.71 -21.28
C GLN A 45 0.88 14.02 -20.34
N VAL A 46 -0.23 14.51 -20.89
CA VAL A 46 -1.46 14.79 -20.12
C VAL A 46 -2.03 13.50 -19.53
N ILE A 47 -2.07 12.40 -20.29
CA ILE A 47 -2.52 11.10 -19.78
C ILE A 47 -1.62 10.62 -18.62
N GLY A 48 -0.30 10.71 -18.80
CA GLY A 48 0.68 10.32 -17.77
C GLY A 48 0.51 11.11 -16.48
N LEU A 49 0.28 12.42 -16.58
CA LEU A 49 -0.03 13.29 -15.44
C LEU A 49 -1.30 12.83 -14.71
N LEU A 50 -2.40 12.65 -15.44
CA LEU A 50 -3.68 12.24 -14.85
C LEU A 50 -3.58 10.90 -14.12
N ILE A 51 -2.83 9.94 -14.68
CA ILE A 51 -2.59 8.64 -14.04
C ILE A 51 -1.78 8.82 -12.74
N CYS A 52 -0.70 9.62 -12.78
CA CYS A 52 0.14 9.85 -11.61
C CYS A 52 -0.63 10.56 -10.48
N GLU A 53 -1.37 11.61 -10.79
CA GLU A 53 -2.16 12.35 -9.81
C GLU A 53 -3.29 11.52 -9.23
N LYS A 54 -4.06 10.80 -10.07
CA LYS A 54 -5.17 9.95 -9.60
C LYS A 54 -4.66 8.87 -8.66
N ASN A 55 -3.53 8.24 -8.99
CA ASN A 55 -2.91 7.23 -8.12
C ASN A 55 -2.34 7.86 -6.84
N GLY A 56 -1.66 9.00 -6.93
CA GLY A 56 -1.13 9.72 -5.77
C GLY A 56 -2.22 10.12 -4.78
N ILE A 57 -3.30 10.74 -5.27
CA ILE A 57 -4.47 11.12 -4.48
C ILE A 57 -5.15 9.89 -3.89
N GLY A 58 -5.29 8.81 -4.67
CA GLY A 58 -5.85 7.54 -4.17
C GLY A 58 -5.09 7.00 -2.96
N ILE A 59 -3.75 7.03 -3.02
CA ILE A 59 -2.89 6.60 -1.91
C ILE A 59 -3.06 7.54 -0.70
N LEU A 60 -3.15 8.86 -0.90
CA LEU A 60 -3.39 9.81 0.20
C LEU A 60 -4.76 9.61 0.85
N ARG A 61 -5.80 9.34 0.06
CA ARG A 61 -7.17 9.09 0.58
C ARG A 61 -7.26 7.84 1.46
N SER A 62 -6.43 6.83 1.20
CA SER A 62 -6.35 5.61 2.02
C SER A 62 -5.75 5.81 3.43
N TRP A 63 -5.48 7.06 3.83
CA TRP A 63 -4.91 7.41 5.14
C TRP A 63 -5.68 6.86 6.33
N LYS A 64 -7.02 7.02 6.34
CA LYS A 64 -7.85 6.56 7.46
C LYS A 64 -7.71 5.05 7.68
N ASP A 65 -7.63 4.29 6.59
CA ASP A 65 -7.44 2.84 6.65
C ASP A 65 -6.04 2.46 7.11
N LYS A 66 -5.00 3.16 6.65
CA LYS A 66 -3.62 2.98 7.13
C LYS A 66 -3.54 3.20 8.65
N LYS A 67 -4.15 4.28 9.16
CA LYS A 67 -4.20 4.59 10.59
C LYS A 67 -4.93 3.52 11.39
N ARG A 68 -6.07 3.04 10.88
CA ARG A 68 -6.84 1.95 11.52
C ARG A 68 -6.03 0.65 11.58
N LYS A 69 -5.41 0.26 10.47
CA LYS A 69 -4.60 -0.96 10.36
C LYS A 69 -3.40 -0.94 11.30
N TYR A 70 -2.68 0.18 11.37
CA TYR A 70 -1.61 0.37 12.35
C TYR A 70 -2.11 0.16 13.77
N ARG A 71 -3.23 0.80 14.15
CA ARG A 71 -3.74 0.73 15.53
C ARG A 71 -4.07 -0.70 15.90
N ILE A 72 -4.74 -1.42 15.01
CA ILE A 72 -5.06 -2.85 15.19
C ILE A 72 -3.77 -3.68 15.35
N LEU A 73 -2.74 -3.43 14.54
CA LEU A 73 -1.47 -4.13 14.63
C LEU A 73 -0.74 -3.84 15.95
N MET A 74 -0.73 -2.60 16.41
CA MET A 74 -0.17 -2.22 17.72
C MET A 74 -0.91 -2.91 18.85
N GLU A 75 -2.24 -2.83 18.88
CA GLU A 75 -3.08 -3.43 19.93
C GLU A 75 -2.90 -4.96 19.98
N ARG A 76 -2.90 -5.63 18.83
CA ARG A 76 -2.74 -7.10 18.75
C ARG A 76 -1.36 -7.59 19.15
N ASN A 77 -0.35 -6.73 19.08
CA ASN A 77 1.05 -7.10 19.33
C ASN A 77 1.65 -6.39 20.56
N ALA A 78 0.84 -5.68 21.34
CA ALA A 78 1.30 -4.96 22.53
C ALA A 78 1.87 -5.89 23.61
N ALA A 79 1.26 -7.07 23.80
CA ALA A 79 1.70 -8.07 24.78
C ALA A 79 2.81 -9.00 24.27
N GLY A 80 2.97 -9.14 22.95
CA GLY A 80 3.87 -10.09 22.32
C GLY A 80 3.71 -10.11 20.80
N ILE A 81 4.76 -10.49 20.07
CA ILE A 81 4.68 -10.54 18.60
C ILE A 81 3.85 -11.76 18.20
N ARG A 82 2.84 -11.53 17.38
CA ARG A 82 1.99 -12.53 16.74
C ARG A 82 2.25 -12.50 15.23
N PRO A 83 3.11 -13.39 14.70
CA PRO A 83 3.50 -13.41 13.29
C PRO A 83 2.30 -13.47 12.33
N ASP A 84 1.27 -14.21 12.72
CA ASP A 84 0.04 -14.39 11.93
C ASP A 84 -0.62 -13.06 11.61
N SER A 85 -0.60 -12.11 12.56
CA SER A 85 -1.20 -10.79 12.38
C SER A 85 -0.48 -9.92 11.36
N PHE A 86 0.81 -10.17 11.14
CA PHE A 86 1.64 -9.45 10.17
C PHE A 86 1.63 -10.09 8.79
N SER A 87 1.31 -11.38 8.69
CA SER A 87 1.35 -12.17 7.44
C SER A 87 0.64 -11.48 6.27
N GLU A 88 -0.59 -11.01 6.47
CA GLU A 88 -1.41 -10.32 5.46
C GLU A 88 -0.74 -9.01 4.98
N TYR A 89 -0.08 -8.29 5.89
CA TYR A 89 0.56 -7.00 5.60
C TYR A 89 1.92 -7.16 4.92
N MET A 90 2.63 -8.27 5.17
CA MET A 90 3.94 -8.55 4.55
C MET A 90 3.86 -8.77 3.03
N GLN A 91 2.64 -9.01 2.54
CA GLN A 91 2.35 -9.30 1.15
C GLN A 91 2.41 -8.07 0.23
N ALA A 92 1.99 -6.90 0.72
CA ALA A 92 2.00 -5.66 -0.05
C ALA A 92 3.21 -4.78 0.31
N PRO A 93 3.81 -4.04 -0.64
CA PRO A 93 4.93 -3.15 -0.35
C PRO A 93 4.58 -2.06 0.68
N CYS A 94 3.38 -1.48 0.58
CA CYS A 94 2.88 -0.51 1.56
C CYS A 94 2.58 -1.14 2.93
N GLY A 95 2.11 -2.40 2.94
CA GLY A 95 1.89 -3.16 4.17
C GLY A 95 3.19 -3.49 4.89
N ARG A 96 4.24 -3.89 4.16
CA ARG A 96 5.59 -4.10 4.72
C ARG A 96 6.15 -2.85 5.38
N LEU A 97 5.94 -1.70 4.75
CA LEU A 97 6.36 -0.42 5.31
C LEU A 97 5.61 -0.13 6.62
N LEU A 98 4.32 -0.42 6.67
CA LEU A 98 3.51 -0.33 7.89
C LEU A 98 4.01 -1.28 8.99
N VAL A 99 4.29 -2.54 8.67
CA VAL A 99 4.85 -3.51 9.64
C VAL A 99 6.16 -3.01 10.22
N LYS A 100 7.06 -2.48 9.38
CA LYS A 100 8.34 -1.93 9.82
C LYS A 100 8.15 -0.81 10.84
N VAL A 101 7.21 0.11 10.60
CA VAL A 101 6.89 1.20 11.53
C VAL A 101 6.30 0.66 12.84
N VAL A 102 5.37 -0.30 12.78
CA VAL A 102 4.78 -0.92 13.98
C VAL A 102 5.85 -1.62 14.83
N LEU A 103 6.77 -2.37 14.22
CA LEU A 103 7.84 -3.05 14.94
C LEU A 103 8.85 -2.08 15.56
N GLU A 104 9.14 -0.98 14.86
CA GLU A 104 9.92 0.13 15.39
C GLU A 104 9.26 0.73 16.64
N ASP A 105 7.94 0.88 16.63
CA ASP A 105 7.16 1.42 17.74
C ASP A 105 7.00 0.48 18.92
N LEU A 106 7.06 -0.82 18.67
CA LEU A 106 7.10 -1.84 19.71
C LEU A 106 8.51 -2.08 20.26
N GLY A 107 9.54 -1.39 19.71
CA GLY A 107 10.94 -1.60 20.08
C GLY A 107 11.52 -2.93 19.61
N LYS A 108 10.88 -3.60 18.64
CA LYS A 108 11.22 -4.95 18.16
C LYS A 108 11.62 -4.94 16.69
N LYS A 109 12.47 -3.98 16.30
CA LYS A 109 12.93 -3.81 14.91
C LYS A 109 13.60 -5.06 14.33
N GLU A 110 14.27 -5.84 15.18
CA GLU A 110 15.07 -7.00 14.76
C GLU A 110 14.20 -8.17 14.28
N GLU A 111 12.97 -8.27 14.79
CA GLU A 111 11.96 -9.26 14.40
C GLU A 111 11.45 -9.04 12.97
N TYR A 112 11.77 -7.92 12.33
CA TYR A 112 11.38 -7.72 10.94
C TYR A 112 12.01 -8.77 10.00
N ALA A 113 13.25 -9.18 10.28
CA ALA A 113 13.95 -10.18 9.49
C ALA A 113 13.30 -11.57 9.58
N SER A 114 12.78 -11.93 10.75
CA SER A 114 12.05 -13.19 10.95
C SER A 114 10.71 -13.17 10.21
N LEU A 115 10.01 -12.04 10.23
CA LEU A 115 8.71 -11.84 9.56
C LEU A 115 8.83 -11.78 8.02
N LEU A 116 9.97 -11.40 7.46
CA LEU A 116 10.20 -11.40 6.01
C LEU A 116 10.04 -12.79 5.39
N ARG A 117 10.24 -13.85 6.17
CA ARG A 117 10.04 -15.25 5.72
C ARG A 117 8.57 -15.59 5.45
N LEU A 118 7.63 -14.82 6.00
CA LEU A 118 6.19 -14.98 5.76
C LEU A 118 5.76 -14.46 4.37
N ARG A 119 6.68 -13.84 3.63
CA ARG A 119 6.44 -13.38 2.28
C ARG A 119 6.34 -14.59 1.34
N GLU A 120 5.19 -14.74 0.71
CA GLU A 120 5.03 -15.71 -0.38
C GLU A 120 5.80 -15.25 -1.63
N PRO A 121 6.35 -16.19 -2.42
CA PRO A 121 6.89 -15.90 -3.72
C PRO A 121 5.85 -15.21 -4.61
N PHE A 122 6.28 -14.21 -5.37
CA PHE A 122 5.40 -13.46 -6.27
C PHE A 122 4.68 -14.37 -7.28
N MET A 123 5.35 -15.44 -7.72
CA MET A 123 4.78 -16.43 -8.64
C MET A 123 3.59 -17.19 -8.05
N ASP A 124 3.63 -17.51 -6.75
CA ASP A 124 2.55 -18.27 -6.11
C ASP A 124 1.29 -17.41 -5.96
N ARG A 125 1.47 -16.10 -5.76
CA ARG A 125 0.37 -15.13 -5.77
C ARG A 125 -0.30 -14.98 -7.13
N LEU A 126 0.47 -14.89 -8.20
CA LEU A 126 -0.07 -14.82 -9.55
C LEU A 126 -0.91 -16.06 -9.85
N LYS A 127 -0.41 -17.25 -9.50
CA LYS A 127 -1.16 -18.50 -9.63
C LYS A 127 -2.42 -18.53 -8.77
N ALA A 128 -2.40 -17.99 -7.55
CA ALA A 128 -3.56 -17.92 -6.68
C ALA A 128 -4.63 -16.93 -7.19
N GLY A 129 -4.22 -15.80 -7.79
CA GLY A 129 -5.11 -14.82 -8.40
C GLY A 129 -5.75 -15.29 -9.71
N CYS A 130 -5.14 -16.26 -10.40
CA CYS A 130 -5.67 -16.90 -11.60
C CYS A 130 -6.63 -18.08 -11.33
N ARG A 131 -7.21 -18.18 -10.13
CA ARG A 131 -8.26 -19.18 -9.89
C ARG A 131 -9.56 -18.70 -10.56
N PRO A 132 -10.21 -19.52 -11.41
CA PRO A 132 -11.49 -19.15 -12.01
C PRO A 132 -12.51 -18.93 -10.89
N ALA A 133 -13.00 -17.69 -10.78
CA ALA A 133 -14.09 -17.38 -9.87
C ALA A 133 -15.34 -18.14 -10.35
N LYS A 134 -15.71 -19.22 -9.66
CA LYS A 134 -17.00 -19.90 -9.88
C LYS A 134 -18.09 -19.03 -9.29
N THR A 135 -18.67 -18.16 -10.11
CA THR A 135 -19.88 -17.43 -9.75
C THR A 135 -21.07 -18.36 -9.96
N THR A 136 -21.62 -18.92 -8.89
CA THR A 136 -22.91 -19.63 -8.95
C THR A 136 -24.05 -18.63 -8.87
N ILE A 137 -24.83 -18.55 -9.94
CA ILE A 137 -26.05 -17.74 -10.01
C ILE A 137 -27.21 -18.58 -9.46
N TYR A 138 -27.95 -18.04 -8.49
CA TYR A 138 -29.17 -18.64 -7.98
C TYR A 138 -30.37 -17.93 -8.60
N VAL A 139 -31.24 -18.67 -9.30
CA VAL A 139 -32.52 -18.16 -9.82
C VAL A 139 -33.64 -18.95 -9.16
N GLY A 140 -34.51 -18.27 -8.41
CA GLY A 140 -35.67 -18.90 -7.77
C GLY A 140 -35.33 -19.96 -6.71
N GLY A 141 -34.21 -19.81 -5.99
CA GLY A 141 -33.82 -20.75 -4.92
C GLY A 141 -33.22 -22.08 -5.40
N LYS A 142 -33.08 -22.29 -6.71
CA LYS A 142 -32.34 -23.42 -7.28
C LYS A 142 -31.00 -22.96 -7.84
N LYS A 143 -29.99 -23.81 -7.65
CA LYS A 143 -28.63 -23.61 -8.14
C LYS A 143 -28.57 -24.06 -9.61
N LEU A 144 -28.16 -23.15 -10.51
CA LEU A 144 -27.85 -23.45 -11.92
C LEU A 144 -26.45 -24.07 -12.05
#